data_AF-A0A9D4H0H1-F1
#
_entry.id   AF-A0A9D4H0H1-F1
#
_cell.length_a   1.000
_cell.length_b   1.000
_cell.length_c   1.000
_cell.angle_alpha   90.00
_cell.angle_beta   90.00
_cell.angle_gamma   90.00
#
_symmetry.space_group_name_H-M   'P 1'
#
loop_
_entity.id
_entity.type
_entity.pdbx_description
1 polymer ?
#
loop_
_entity_poly.entity_id
_entity_poly.type
_entity_poly.pdbx_seq_one_letter_code
_entity_poly.pdbx_strand_id
1 'polypeptide(L)' 'MHMLLQLCLVYALIVECSAQKPGACPPGGIRITVCMSDCETDRDCPGAQKCCKYSSCMFTCEKPIFGKYRPTGRP' A
#
# COMPACT_ATOMS: atom_id res chain seq x y z
N MET A 1 18.60 30.35 7.73
CA MET A 1 17.80 29.83 8.88
C MET A 1 16.31 29.72 8.57
N HIS A 2 15.69 30.73 7.95
CA HIS A 2 14.26 30.70 7.60
C HIS A 2 13.87 29.64 6.53
N MET A 3 14.72 29.44 5.50
CA MET A 3 14.50 28.42 4.47
C MET A 3 14.50 26.98 5.02
N LEU A 4 15.34 26.69 6.01
CA LEU A 4 15.38 25.37 6.64
C LEU A 4 14.11 25.12 7.47
N LEU A 5 13.60 26.14 8.16
CA LEU A 5 12.37 26.04 8.93
C LEU A 5 11.16 25.75 8.01
N GLN A 6 11.08 26.42 6.86
CA GLN A 6 10.04 26.16 5.87
C GLN A 6 10.14 24.74 5.30
N LEU A 7 11.35 24.26 4.99
CA LEU A 7 11.56 22.89 4.51
C LEU A 7 11.14 21.85 5.56
N CYS A 8 11.46 22.07 6.85
CA CYS A 8 11.06 21.19 7.93
C CYS A 8 9.54 21.14 8.15
N LEU A 9 8.87 22.29 8.13
CA LEU A 9 7.41 22.37 8.27
C LEU A 9 6.70 21.68 7.10
N VAL A 10 7.20 21.89 5.88
CA VAL A 10 6.71 21.18 4.71
C VAL A 10 6.90 19.68 4.93
N TYR A 11 8.12 19.21 5.23
CA TYR A 11 8.40 17.79 5.48
C TYR A 11 7.49 17.15 6.53
N ALA A 12 7.20 17.84 7.64
CA ALA A 12 6.29 17.35 8.68
C ALA A 12 4.81 17.27 8.23
N LEU A 13 4.39 18.10 7.28
CA LEU A 13 3.04 18.08 6.71
C LEU A 13 2.89 17.07 5.56
N ILE A 14 3.97 16.74 4.84
CA ILE A 14 3.96 15.76 3.73
C ILE A 14 4.50 14.37 4.08
N VAL A 15 5.09 14.16 5.27
CA VAL A 15 5.43 12.81 5.76
C VAL A 15 4.15 12.10 6.20
N GLU A 16 3.39 11.71 5.19
CA GLU A 16 2.46 10.60 5.26
C GLU A 16 3.31 9.35 5.47
N CYS A 17 3.48 8.93 6.72
CA CYS A 17 4.01 7.61 7.01
C CYS A 17 3.01 6.62 6.43
N SER A 18 3.15 6.21 5.16
CA SER A 18 2.32 5.16 4.58
C SER A 18 2.44 4.01 5.56
N ALA A 19 1.40 3.75 6.36
CA ALA A 19 1.50 2.79 7.44
C ALA A 19 1.39 1.41 6.80
N GLN A 20 2.47 1.02 6.14
CA GLN A 20 2.63 -0.29 5.58
C GLN A 20 2.60 -1.25 6.74
N LYS A 21 1.53 -2.03 6.81
CA LYS A 21 1.43 -3.12 7.76
C LYS A 21 2.47 -4.18 7.39
N PRO A 22 3.00 -4.92 8.37
CA PRO A 22 3.99 -5.97 8.10
C PRO A 22 3.41 -7.06 7.19
N GLY A 23 4.26 -7.66 6.36
CA GLY A 23 3.90 -8.70 5.40
C GLY A 23 3.73 -8.18 3.96
N ALA A 24 3.51 -9.10 3.02
CA ALA A 24 3.32 -8.79 1.60
C ALA A 24 1.90 -9.13 1.14
N CYS A 25 1.47 -8.52 0.04
CA CYS A 25 0.24 -8.92 -0.64
C CYS A 25 0.41 -10.31 -1.25
N PRO A 26 -0.59 -11.20 -1.13
CA PRO A 26 -0.53 -12.49 -1.79
C PRO A 26 -0.51 -12.31 -3.32
N PRO A 27 0.10 -13.24 -4.06
CA PRO A 27 0.09 -13.20 -5.53
C PRO A 27 -1.36 -13.15 -6.01
N GLY A 28 -1.69 -12.08 -6.73
CA GLY A 28 -3.00 -11.93 -7.35
C GLY A 28 -3.11 -12.80 -8.59
N GLY A 29 -4.25 -13.46 -8.76
CA GLY A 29 -4.69 -13.90 -10.08
C GLY A 29 -5.23 -12.70 -10.86
N ILE A 30 -5.20 -12.77 -12.20
CA ILE A 30 -5.87 -11.80 -13.06
C ILE A 30 -7.37 -11.89 -12.79
N ARG A 31 -7.93 -10.87 -12.11
CA ARG A 31 -9.37 -10.73 -11.89
C ARG A 31 -9.87 -9.61 -12.81
N ILE A 32 -10.52 -10.00 -13.89
CA ILE A 32 -11.22 -9.06 -14.77
C ILE A 32 -12.57 -8.77 -14.10
N THR A 33 -12.64 -7.65 -13.38
CA THR A 33 -13.87 -7.18 -12.75
C THR A 33 -14.01 -5.67 -12.99
N VAL A 34 -15.24 -5.17 -12.87
CA VAL A 34 -15.53 -3.73 -12.87
C VAL A 34 -14.63 -3.04 -11.85
N CYS A 35 -14.07 -1.87 -12.17
CA CYS A 35 -13.21 -1.14 -11.23
C CYS A 35 -13.91 -0.96 -9.88
N MET A 36 -13.36 -1.60 -8.84
CA MET A 36 -13.83 -1.50 -7.46
C MET A 36 -12.62 -1.35 -6.54
N SER A 37 -12.68 -0.34 -5.68
CA SER A 37 -11.64 -0.03 -4.71
C SER A 37 -12.27 0.02 -3.32
N ASP A 38 -11.93 -0.96 -2.49
CA ASP A 38 -12.42 -1.05 -1.11
C ASP A 38 -11.52 -0.27 -0.13
N CYS A 39 -10.29 0.04 -0.55
CA CYS A 39 -9.26 0.68 0.26
C CYS A 39 -8.29 1.47 -0.63
N GLU A 40 -7.58 2.43 -0.04
CA GLU A 40 -6.49 3.15 -0.70
C GLU A 40 -5.13 2.79 -0.07
N THR A 41 -5.13 2.57 1.24
CA THR A 41 -3.94 2.26 2.03
C THR A 41 -4.19 1.12 2.99
N ASP A 42 -3.11 0.52 3.50
CA ASP A 42 -3.17 -0.51 4.54
C ASP A 42 -3.97 -0.07 5.77
N ARG A 43 -4.06 1.23 6.07
CA ARG A 43 -4.79 1.78 7.22
C ARG A 43 -6.30 1.63 7.10
N ASP A 44 -6.82 1.65 5.88
CA ASP A 44 -8.26 1.53 5.61
C ASP A 44 -8.76 0.12 5.93
N CYS A 45 -7.86 -0.85 5.88
CA CYS A 45 -8.17 -2.23 6.18
C CYS A 45 -8.14 -2.49 7.70
N PRO A 46 -9.05 -3.30 8.24
CA PRO A 46 -9.05 -3.63 9.67
C PRO A 46 -7.92 -4.59 10.05
N GLY A 47 -7.45 -4.48 11.30
CA GLY A 47 -6.45 -5.39 11.87
C GLY A 47 -5.14 -5.44 11.07
N ALA A 48 -4.67 -6.64 10.75
CA ALA A 48 -3.42 -6.86 10.00
C ALA A 48 -3.59 -6.90 8.48
N GLN A 49 -4.81 -6.70 7.96
CA GLN A 49 -5.06 -6.75 6.52
C GLN A 49 -4.37 -5.61 5.78
N LYS A 50 -3.88 -5.91 4.58
CA LYS A 50 -3.19 -4.97 3.69
C LYS A 50 -4.07 -4.58 2.51
N CYS A 51 -3.93 -3.35 2.02
CA CYS A 51 -4.62 -2.91 0.82
C CYS A 51 -3.82 -3.35 -0.41
N CYS A 52 -4.34 -4.33 -1.12
CA CYS A 52 -3.65 -5.01 -2.20
C CYS A 52 -4.21 -4.62 -3.56
N LYS A 53 -3.30 -4.20 -4.45
CA LYS A 53 -3.62 -3.86 -5.84
C LYS A 53 -3.50 -5.10 -6.73
N TYR A 54 -4.60 -5.48 -7.36
CA TYR A 54 -4.65 -6.65 -8.25
C TYR A 54 -4.85 -6.31 -9.73
N SER A 55 -5.39 -5.12 -10.01
CA SER A 55 -5.55 -4.58 -11.35
C SER A 55 -5.19 -3.10 -11.33
N SER A 56 -5.25 -2.42 -12.49
CA SER A 56 -4.99 -0.98 -12.60
C SER A 56 -5.84 -0.15 -11.63
N CYS A 57 -7.09 -0.57 -11.40
CA CYS A 57 -8.09 0.13 -10.58
C CYS A 57 -8.71 -0.73 -9.46
N MET A 58 -8.19 -1.93 -9.18
CA MET A 58 -8.79 -2.83 -8.18
C MET A 58 -7.91 -2.93 -6.94
N PHE A 59 -8.46 -2.49 -5.80
CA PHE A 59 -7.81 -2.47 -4.49
C PHE A 59 -8.71 -3.12 -3.46
N THR A 60 -8.19 -4.08 -2.71
CA THR A 60 -9.00 -4.80 -1.71
C THR A 60 -8.17 -5.22 -0.50
N CYS A 61 -8.86 -5.38 0.63
CA CYS A 61 -8.25 -5.71 1.91
C CYS A 61 -7.99 -7.22 2.03
N GLU A 62 -6.71 -7.59 2.01
CA GLU A 62 -6.29 -8.99 1.97
C GLU A 62 -5.42 -9.36 3.15
N LYS A 63 -5.45 -10.64 3.53
CA LYS A 63 -4.59 -11.13 4.61
C LYS A 63 -3.13 -11.13 4.12
N PRO A 64 -2.20 -10.60 4.93
CA PRO A 64 -0.79 -10.57 4.55
C PRO A 64 -0.20 -11.98 4.52
N ILE A 65 0.72 -12.20 3.60
CA ILE A 65 1.62 -13.36 3.63
C ILE A 65 2.93 -12.96 4.31
N PHE A 66 3.42 -13.82 5.21
CA PHE A 66 4.68 -13.63 5.95
C PHE A 66 5.69 -14.67 5.48
N GLY A 67 6.77 -14.23 4.85
CA GLY A 67 7.79 -15.10 4.26
C GLY A 67 8.48 -14.43 3.07
N LYS A 68 9.49 -15.08 2.47
CA LYS A 68 10.16 -14.55 1.28
C LYS A 68 9.26 -14.70 0.05
N TYR A 69 8.27 -13.83 -0.11
CA TYR A 69 7.67 -13.61 -1.41
C TYR A 69 8.75 -12.99 -2.30
N ARG A 70 9.44 -13.85 -3.06
CA ARG A 70 10.39 -13.45 -4.08
C ARG A 70 9.56 -13.32 -5.37
N PRO A 71 9.20 -12.10 -5.81
CA PRO A 71 8.65 -11.94 -7.15
C PRO A 71 9.74 -12.31 -8.14
N THR A 72 9.84 -13.58 -8.51
CA THR A 72 10.69 -14.02 -9.60
C THR A 72 10.03 -13.54 -10.90
N GLY A 73 10.55 -12.44 -11.44
CA GLY A 73 10.31 -12.06 -12.83
C GLY A 73 9.60 -10.73 -12.99
N ARG A 74 10.40 -9.68 -13.22
CA ARG A 74 10.03 -8.55 -14.07
C ARG A 74 10.91 -8.63 -15.32
N PRO A 75 10.40 -8.22 -16.49
CA PRO A 75 10.99 -7.04 -17.15
C PRO A 75 10.17 -5.78 -16.90
#